data_AF-A0A9W9IJE6-F1
#
_entry.id   AF-A0A9W9IJE6-F1
#
_cell.length_a   1.000
_cell.length_b   1.000
_cell.length_c   1.000
_cell.angle_alpha   90.00
_cell.angle_beta   90.00
_cell.angle_gamma   90.00
#
_symmetry.space_group_name_H-M   'P 1'
#
loop_
_entity.id
_entity.type
_entity.pdbx_description
1 polymer ?
#
loop_
_entity_poly.entity_id
_entity_poly.type
_entity_poly.pdbx_seq_one_letter_code
_entity_poly.pdbx_strand_id
1 'polypeptide(L)'
;MDYVNNSYFPTEVEGLMKQYHVPGLSIAVVQGDRTFAAGYGKASLEPSLPCTPDTLFDIASCAKSMTAASIALLVEDKSFPDVKYDARMSHLLPEDFVMSSPEYTEGVTVDDVLSHRTGMAP
;
A
#
# COMPACT_ATOMS: atom_id res chain seq x y z
N MET A 1 0.94 -15.92 -18.28
CA MET A 1 0.65 -14.79 -19.20
C MET A 1 -0.45 -15.11 -20.22
N ASP A 2 -0.65 -16.36 -20.62
CA ASP A 2 -1.66 -16.74 -21.62
C ASP A 2 -3.09 -16.29 -21.27
N TYR A 3 -3.41 -16.22 -19.98
CA TYR A 3 -4.70 -15.71 -19.51
C TYR A 3 -4.90 -14.22 -19.84
N VAL A 4 -3.90 -13.37 -19.60
CA VAL A 4 -3.99 -11.91 -19.85
C VAL A 4 -3.76 -11.53 -21.31
N ASN A 5 -3.18 -12.44 -22.10
CA ASN A 5 -2.86 -12.22 -23.51
C ASN A 5 -3.96 -12.66 -24.48
N ASN A 6 -5.06 -13.25 -24.00
CA ASN A 6 -6.17 -13.64 -24.86
C ASN A 6 -7.26 -12.54 -24.91
N SER A 7 -8.17 -12.64 -25.87
CA SER A 7 -9.23 -11.66 -26.07
C SER A 7 -10.34 -11.71 -25.03
N TYR A 8 -10.45 -12.79 -24.24
CA TYR A 8 -11.47 -12.91 -23.21
C TYR A 8 -11.18 -12.01 -22.00
N PHE A 9 -9.92 -11.87 -21.61
CA PHE A 9 -9.52 -11.05 -20.46
C PHE A 9 -10.02 -9.60 -20.50
N PRO A 10 -9.77 -8.78 -21.56
CA PRO A 10 -10.27 -7.41 -21.60
C PRO A 10 -11.80 -7.34 -21.59
N THR A 11 -12.50 -8.31 -22.21
CA THR A 11 -13.97 -8.37 -22.19
C THR A 11 -14.52 -8.60 -20.78
N GLU A 12 -13.90 -9.49 -20.00
CA GLU A 12 -14.28 -9.74 -18.61
C GLU A 12 -14.04 -8.49 -17.74
N VAL A 13 -12.88 -7.83 -17.92
CA VAL A 13 -12.55 -6.59 -17.19
C VAL A 13 -13.57 -5.50 -17.48
N GLU A 14 -13.88 -5.22 -18.74
CA GLU A 14 -14.88 -4.21 -19.13
C GLU A 14 -16.28 -4.56 -18.62
N GLY A 15 -16.64 -5.86 -18.62
CA GLY A 15 -17.89 -6.36 -18.04
C GLY A 15 -18.02 -6.04 -16.55
N LEU A 16 -16.98 -6.36 -15.77
CA LEU A 16 -16.93 -6.06 -14.33
C LEU A 16 -16.90 -4.55 -14.07
N MET A 17 -16.13 -3.78 -14.83
CA MET A 17 -16.11 -2.32 -14.69
C MET A 17 -17.50 -1.73 -14.89
N LYS A 18 -18.26 -2.22 -15.89
CA LYS A 18 -19.64 -1.81 -16.11
C LYS A 18 -20.56 -2.22 -14.95
N GLN A 19 -20.42 -3.44 -14.45
CA GLN A 19 -21.22 -3.95 -13.33
C GLN A 19 -21.01 -3.13 -12.05
N TYR A 20 -19.76 -2.76 -11.75
CA TYR A 20 -19.39 -2.05 -10.52
C TYR A 20 -19.26 -0.54 -10.70
N HIS A 21 -19.62 -0.01 -11.88
CA HIS A 21 -19.57 1.41 -12.20
C HIS A 21 -18.18 2.03 -12.00
N VAL A 22 -17.12 1.29 -12.36
CA VAL A 22 -15.73 1.73 -12.24
C VAL A 22 -15.34 2.58 -13.47
N PRO A 23 -15.00 3.88 -13.31
CA PRO A 23 -14.70 4.75 -14.46
C PRO A 23 -13.42 4.37 -15.21
N GLY A 24 -12.38 3.96 -14.48
CA GLY A 24 -11.08 3.60 -15.02
C GLY A 24 -10.32 2.66 -14.08
N LEU A 25 -9.50 1.79 -14.67
CA LEU A 25 -8.75 0.76 -13.96
C LEU A 25 -7.43 0.51 -14.68
N SER A 26 -6.35 0.33 -13.93
CA SER A 26 -5.08 -0.20 -14.44
C SER A 26 -4.79 -1.54 -13.77
N ILE A 27 -4.37 -2.54 -14.55
CA ILE A 27 -4.03 -3.88 -14.08
C ILE A 27 -2.61 -4.22 -14.52
N ALA A 28 -1.79 -4.67 -13.57
CA ALA A 28 -0.49 -5.26 -13.84
C ALA A 28 -0.41 -6.70 -13.32
N VAL A 29 0.26 -7.58 -14.07
CA VAL A 29 0.56 -8.96 -13.67
C VAL A 29 2.05 -9.19 -13.90
N VAL A 30 2.74 -9.67 -12.86
CA VAL A 30 4.18 -10.00 -12.91
C VAL A 30 4.34 -11.51 -12.70
N GLN A 31 5.04 -12.18 -13.61
CA GLN A 31 5.31 -13.62 -13.54
C GLN A 31 6.75 -13.90 -14.00
N GLY A 32 7.65 -14.07 -13.03
CA GLY A 32 9.08 -14.19 -13.29
C GLY A 32 9.64 -12.88 -13.86
N ASP A 33 10.23 -12.96 -15.04
CA ASP A 33 10.77 -11.82 -15.81
C ASP A 33 9.73 -11.16 -16.73
N ARG A 34 8.50 -11.68 -16.77
CA ARG A 34 7.43 -11.16 -17.64
C ARG A 34 6.50 -10.24 -16.87
N THR A 35 6.15 -9.11 -17.50
CA THR A 35 5.16 -8.17 -16.99
C THR A 35 4.12 -7.88 -18.06
N PHE A 36 2.85 -7.98 -17.69
CA PHE A 36 1.71 -7.46 -18.43
C PHE A 36 1.19 -6.22 -17.70
N ALA A 37 0.84 -5.16 -18.41
CA ALA A 37 0.17 -4.00 -17.86
C ALA A 37 -0.80 -3.39 -18.87
N ALA A 38 -2.02 -3.07 -18.44
CA ALA A 38 -3.05 -2.48 -19.29
C ALA A 38 -3.94 -1.52 -18.50
N GLY A 39 -4.35 -0.43 -19.15
CA GLY A 39 -5.36 0.51 -18.65
C GLY A 39 -6.69 0.35 -19.38
N TYR A 40 -7.79 0.52 -18.66
CA TYR A 40 -9.16 0.37 -19.14
C TYR A 40 -10.00 1.57 -18.73
N GLY A 41 -10.92 2.01 -19.59
CA GLY A 41 -11.81 3.13 -19.31
C GLY A 41 -11.11 4.49 -19.27
N LYS A 42 -11.46 5.32 -18.29
CA LYS A 42 -11.08 6.74 -18.20
C LYS A 42 -10.44 7.08 -16.86
N ALA A 43 -9.27 7.72 -16.90
CA ALA A 43 -8.60 8.27 -15.73
C ALA A 43 -9.30 9.53 -15.18
N SER A 44 -9.95 10.28 -16.06
CA SER A 44 -10.80 11.41 -15.71
C SER A 44 -12.00 11.46 -16.64
N LEU A 45 -13.15 11.85 -16.11
CA LEU A 45 -14.36 12.10 -16.90
C LEU A 45 -14.36 13.52 -17.49
N GLU A 46 -13.77 14.48 -16.77
CA GLU A 46 -13.73 15.91 -17.12
C GLU A 46 -12.35 16.51 -16.76
N PRO A 47 -11.47 16.82 -17.74
CA PRO A 47 -11.57 16.42 -19.14
C PRO A 47 -11.52 14.90 -19.30
N SER A 48 -12.16 14.37 -20.35
CA SER A 48 -12.13 12.93 -20.60
C SER A 48 -10.72 12.47 -20.98
N LEU A 49 -10.05 11.73 -20.08
CA LEU A 49 -8.70 11.21 -20.29
C LEU A 49 -8.71 9.68 -20.26
N PRO A 50 -8.04 8.99 -21.20
CA PRO A 50 -7.93 7.54 -21.17
C PRO A 50 -7.16 7.09 -19.93
N CYS A 51 -7.59 5.97 -19.33
CA CYS A 51 -6.77 5.28 -18.34
C CYS A 51 -5.69 4.47 -19.06
N THR A 52 -4.47 4.54 -18.56
CA THR A 52 -3.29 3.84 -19.09
C THR A 52 -2.56 3.10 -17.97
N PRO A 53 -1.61 2.20 -18.27
CA PRO A 53 -0.73 1.61 -17.26
C PRO A 53 -0.03 2.65 -16.37
N ASP A 54 0.29 3.83 -16.92
CA ASP A 54 1.01 4.90 -16.23
C ASP A 54 0.10 5.92 -15.53
N THR A 55 -1.21 5.69 -15.50
CA THR A 55 -2.14 6.56 -14.78
C THR A 55 -1.83 6.51 -13.27
N LEU A 56 -1.69 7.68 -12.65
CA LEU A 56 -1.46 7.80 -11.22
C LEU A 56 -2.75 7.53 -10.44
N PHE A 57 -2.67 6.70 -9.42
CA PHE A 57 -3.75 6.39 -8.49
C PHE A 57 -3.27 6.55 -7.05
N ASP A 58 -4.18 6.95 -6.17
CA ASP A 58 -3.97 6.83 -4.73
C ASP A 58 -4.07 5.36 -4.33
N ILE A 59 -2.95 4.76 -3.94
CA ILE A 59 -2.88 3.33 -3.56
C ILE A 59 -3.49 3.02 -2.19
N ALA A 60 -3.98 4.05 -1.49
CA ALA A 60 -4.64 3.97 -0.19
C ALA A 60 -3.86 3.12 0.82
N SER A 61 -4.52 2.16 1.49
CA SER A 61 -3.90 1.30 2.51
C SER A 61 -2.75 0.43 1.99
N CYS A 62 -2.55 0.28 0.67
CA CYS A 62 -1.38 -0.41 0.13
C CYS A 62 -0.07 0.33 0.48
N ALA A 63 -0.14 1.64 0.76
CA ALA A 63 1.00 2.41 1.24
C ALA A 63 1.61 1.87 2.55
N LYS A 64 0.82 1.16 3.39
CA LYS A 64 1.30 0.56 4.64
C LYS A 64 2.44 -0.44 4.41
N SER A 65 2.36 -1.24 3.35
CA SER A 65 3.43 -2.19 2.99
C SER A 65 4.74 -1.46 2.64
N MET A 66 4.64 -0.31 1.99
CA MET A 66 5.81 0.53 1.69
C MET A 66 6.40 1.13 2.98
N THR A 67 5.55 1.62 3.89
CA THR A 67 5.99 2.09 5.22
C THR A 67 6.70 0.98 6.01
N ALA A 68 6.15 -0.23 6.03
CA ALA A 68 6.77 -1.38 6.69
C ALA A 68 8.12 -1.76 6.07
N ALA A 69 8.23 -1.74 4.73
CA ALA A 69 9.49 -1.97 4.03
C ALA A 69 10.54 -0.89 4.37
N SER A 70 10.14 0.39 4.41
CA SER A 70 11.03 1.49 4.80
C SER A 70 11.54 1.34 6.24
N ILE A 71 10.68 0.89 7.17
CA ILE A 71 11.10 0.61 8.54
C ILE A 71 12.06 -0.59 8.59
N ALA A 72 11.82 -1.64 7.80
CA ALA A 72 12.74 -2.78 7.72
C ALA A 72 14.15 -2.35 7.27
N LEU A 73 14.25 -1.42 6.31
CA LEU A 73 15.53 -0.84 5.90
C LEU A 73 16.22 -0.09 7.05
N LEU A 74 15.47 0.66 7.86
CA LEU A 74 16.02 1.35 9.04
C LEU A 74 16.49 0.37 10.12
N VAL A 75 15.76 -0.73 10.32
CA VAL A 75 16.16 -1.80 11.27
C VAL A 75 17.49 -2.45 10.86
N GLU A 76 17.75 -2.57 9.56
CA GLU A 76 19.02 -3.10 9.04
C GLU A 76 20.15 -2.07 9.00
N ASP A 77 19.82 -0.77 9.00
CA ASP A 77 20.80 0.31 8.89
C ASP A 77 21.54 0.54 10.21
N LYS A 78 22.85 0.29 10.18
CA LYS A 78 23.75 0.48 11.34
C LYS A 78 23.88 1.93 11.80
N SER A 79 23.42 2.89 10.99
CA SER A 79 23.36 4.31 11.32
C SER A 79 22.21 4.63 12.28
N PHE A 80 21.20 3.73 12.39
CA PHE A 80 20.03 3.85 13.25
C PHE A 80 19.91 2.66 14.22
N PRO A 81 20.93 2.41 15.08
CA PRO A 81 21.00 1.19 15.88
C PRO A 81 19.88 1.02 16.91
N ASP A 82 19.16 2.10 17.22
CA ASP A 82 18.03 2.09 18.15
C ASP A 82 16.70 1.70 17.48
N VAL A 83 16.62 1.79 16.15
CA VAL A 83 15.42 1.38 15.41
C VAL A 83 15.41 -0.14 15.30
N LYS A 84 14.59 -0.79 16.13
CA LYS A 84 14.36 -2.23 16.14
C LYS A 84 12.86 -2.50 16.20
N TYR A 85 12.44 -3.69 15.79
CA TYR A 85 11.02 -4.06 15.86
C TYR A 85 10.47 -4.04 17.29
N ASP A 86 11.28 -4.41 18.28
CA ASP A 86 10.93 -4.39 19.71
C ASP A 86 11.24 -3.06 20.40
N ALA A 87 11.76 -2.06 19.68
CA ALA A 87 12.00 -0.74 20.22
C ALA A 87 10.67 -0.07 20.60
N ARG A 88 10.65 0.61 21.75
CA ARG A 88 9.49 1.37 22.22
C ARG A 88 9.36 2.66 21.42
N MET A 89 8.17 2.99 20.96
CA MET A 89 7.92 4.21 20.21
C MET A 89 8.23 5.47 21.03
N SER A 90 7.96 5.45 22.33
CA SER A 90 8.33 6.52 23.27
C SER A 90 9.84 6.67 23.49
N HIS A 91 10.68 5.68 23.18
CA HIS A 91 12.12 5.89 23.16
C HIS A 91 12.61 6.49 21.84
N LEU A 92 11.95 6.13 20.73
CA LEU A 92 12.30 6.66 19.41
C LEU A 92 11.81 8.11 19.22
N LEU A 93 10.69 8.46 19.87
CA LEU A 93 9.99 9.74 19.75
C LEU A 93 9.55 10.26 21.14
N PRO A 94 10.48 10.56 22.07
CA PRO A 94 10.19 10.78 23.49
C PRO A 94 9.30 11.98 23.79
N GLU A 95 9.34 13.02 22.96
CA GLU A 95 8.54 14.24 23.17
C GLU A 95 7.24 14.26 22.34
N ASP A 96 7.12 13.36 21.36
CA ASP A 96 6.02 13.38 20.38
C ASP A 96 5.07 12.19 20.50
N PHE A 97 5.54 11.05 20.99
CA PHE A 97 4.72 9.84 21.07
C PHE A 97 3.96 9.77 22.40
N VAL A 98 2.64 9.92 22.33
CA VAL A 98 1.72 9.78 23.45
C VAL A 98 0.51 8.94 23.04
N MET A 99 0.10 8.04 23.93
CA MET A 99 -1.08 7.19 23.79
C MET A 99 -2.13 7.55 24.86
N SER A 100 -3.29 6.89 24.81
CA SER A 100 -4.41 7.15 25.73
C SER A 100 -4.10 6.87 27.21
N SER A 101 -3.07 6.07 27.50
CA SER A 101 -2.59 5.84 28.87
C SER A 101 -1.05 5.83 28.94
N PRO A 102 -0.47 6.07 30.13
CA PRO A 102 0.98 5.96 30.35
C PRO A 102 1.50 4.56 30.00
N GLU A 103 0.77 3.50 30.37
CA GLU A 103 1.18 2.11 30.11
C GLU A 103 1.27 1.82 28.61
N TYR A 104 0.33 2.33 27.81
CA TYR A 104 0.43 2.22 26.35
C TYR A 104 1.54 3.09 25.77
N THR A 105 1.75 4.28 26.31
CA THR A 105 2.81 5.21 25.85
C THR A 105 4.19 4.59 26.03
N GLU A 106 4.44 3.98 27.19
CA GLU A 106 5.71 3.30 27.51
C GLU A 106 5.82 1.92 26.84
N GLY A 107 4.68 1.28 26.55
CA GLY A 107 4.62 -0.11 26.11
C GLY A 107 4.58 -0.33 24.60
N VAL A 108 4.03 0.58 23.78
CA VAL A 108 3.87 0.33 22.34
C VAL A 108 5.23 0.21 21.63
N THR A 109 5.42 -0.90 20.90
CA THR A 109 6.63 -1.14 20.08
C THR A 109 6.41 -0.76 18.61
N VAL A 110 7.50 -0.67 17.86
CA VAL A 110 7.46 -0.56 16.38
C VAL A 110 6.65 -1.71 15.76
N ASP A 111 6.84 -2.95 16.22
CA ASP A 111 6.08 -4.11 15.73
C ASP A 111 4.59 -3.99 16.02
N ASP A 112 4.20 -3.45 17.19
CA ASP A 112 2.78 -3.23 17.49
C ASP A 112 2.12 -2.20 16.56
N VAL A 113 2.85 -1.15 16.17
CA VAL A 113 2.38 -0.16 15.20
C VAL A 113 2.22 -0.79 13.81
N LEU A 114 3.20 -1.56 13.35
CA LEU A 114 3.17 -2.21 12.04
C LEU A 114 2.13 -3.32 11.93
N SER A 115 1.82 -3.98 13.04
CA SER A 115 0.97 -5.17 13.11
C SER A 115 -0.43 -4.92 13.66
N HIS A 116 -0.86 -3.65 13.79
CA HIS A 116 -2.18 -3.26 14.29
C HIS A 116 -2.49 -3.75 15.71
N ARG A 117 -1.49 -3.76 16.62
CA ARG A 117 -1.63 -4.24 18.01
C ARG A 117 -1.57 -3.13 19.06
N THR A 118 -1.61 -1.87 18.64
CA THR A 118 -1.53 -0.72 19.56
C THR A 118 -2.80 -0.50 20.40
N GLY A 119 -3.92 -1.13 20.01
CA GLY A 119 -5.23 -0.90 20.64
C GLY A 119 -5.89 0.41 20.24
N MET A 120 -5.32 1.17 19.29
CA MET A 120 -6.01 2.34 18.73
C MET A 120 -7.19 1.93 17.87
N ALA A 121 -8.25 2.73 17.91
CA ALA A 121 -9.35 2.60 16.97
C ALA A 121 -8.87 2.87 15.53
N PRO A 122 -9.46 2.20 14.52
CA PRO A 122 -9.14 2.41 13.12
C PRO A 122 -9.57 3.79 12.59
#